data_AF-A0A354ITZ0-F1
#
_entry.id   AF-A0A354ITZ0-F1
#
_cell.length_a   1.000
_cell.length_b   1.000
_cell.length_c   1.000
_cell.angle_alpha   90.00
_cell.angle_beta   90.00
_cell.angle_gamma   90.00
#
_symmetry.space_group_name_H-M   'P 1'
#
loop_
_entity.id
_entity.type
_entity.pdbx_description
1 polymer ?
#
loop_
_entity_poly.entity_id
_entity_poly.type
_entity_poly.pdbx_seq_one_letter_code
_entity_poly.pdbx_strand_id
1 'polypeptide(L)'
;DLLDRLASEAAFRERQTIARDLHDSTIQPYIGLRHAVAAIRSQADASNPVGPELDRLLAMCSDVLDDMRQFAQRFRNGRQEEPELLIALRRQLNQVHAFYNVDVQLVAADAPPIHDRMAAEVFQIITEGVNNICKHTRARYATVTLGQEEGQLAIGIANPREARHTPLPFVPKSISERVQALGGSLSVEAAGEETLLRMRLPL
;
A
#
# COMPACT_ATOMS: atom_id res chain seq x y z
N ASP A 1 -28.91 -3.74 -3.46
CA ASP A 1 -28.69 -4.84 -2.50
C ASP A 1 -28.66 -6.26 -3.08
N LEU A 2 -29.75 -6.87 -3.54
CA LEU A 2 -29.70 -8.28 -4.01
C LEU A 2 -29.18 -8.43 -5.46
N LEU A 3 -29.57 -7.49 -6.34
CA LEU A 3 -29.05 -7.42 -7.72
C LEU A 3 -27.56 -7.10 -7.77
N ASP A 4 -27.07 -6.21 -6.90
CA ASP A 4 -25.63 -5.90 -6.79
C ASP A 4 -24.81 -7.09 -6.32
N ARG A 5 -25.35 -7.89 -5.38
CA ARG A 5 -24.69 -9.12 -4.91
C ARG A 5 -24.60 -10.16 -6.03
N LEU A 6 -25.67 -10.36 -6.79
CA LEU A 6 -25.68 -11.32 -7.90
C LEU A 6 -24.76 -10.89 -9.05
N ALA A 7 -24.74 -9.60 -9.41
CA ALA A 7 -23.83 -9.05 -10.41
C ALA A 7 -22.36 -9.18 -9.97
N SER A 8 -22.09 -8.90 -8.69
CA SER A 8 -20.77 -9.07 -8.07
C SER A 8 -20.31 -10.53 -8.08
N GLU A 9 -21.20 -11.48 -7.80
CA GLU A 9 -20.89 -12.91 -7.77
C GLU A 9 -20.65 -13.47 -9.18
N ALA A 10 -21.45 -13.05 -10.17
CA ALA A 10 -21.23 -13.40 -11.57
C ALA A 10 -19.88 -12.88 -12.08
N ALA A 11 -19.54 -11.62 -11.80
CA ALA A 11 -18.24 -11.05 -12.16
C ALA A 11 -17.06 -11.75 -11.47
N PHE A 12 -17.25 -12.24 -10.23
CA PHE A 12 -16.23 -13.01 -9.53
C PHE A 12 -15.96 -14.38 -10.21
N ARG A 13 -17.03 -15.10 -10.56
CA ARG A 13 -16.92 -16.41 -11.24
C ARG A 13 -16.29 -16.29 -12.63
N GLU A 14 -16.64 -15.24 -13.37
CA GLU A 14 -16.03 -14.96 -14.68
C GLU A 14 -14.52 -14.70 -14.55
N ARG A 15 -14.11 -13.92 -13.54
CA ARG A 15 -12.69 -13.65 -13.28
C ARG A 15 -11.89 -14.90 -12.90
N GLN A 16 -12.48 -15.78 -12.09
CA GLN A 16 -11.85 -17.06 -11.76
C GLN A 16 -11.68 -17.97 -13.00
N THR A 17 -12.64 -17.91 -13.92
CA THR A 17 -12.60 -18.69 -15.17
C THR A 17 -11.47 -18.18 -16.07
N ILE A 18 -11.40 -16.86 -16.31
CA ILE A 18 -10.34 -16.25 -17.12
C ILE A 18 -8.95 -16.44 -16.48
N ALA A 19 -8.82 -16.35 -15.16
CA ALA A 19 -7.53 -16.59 -14.49
C ALA A 19 -7.04 -18.03 -14.63
N ARG A 20 -7.98 -19.00 -14.63
CA ARG A 20 -7.68 -20.41 -14.87
C ARG A 20 -7.29 -20.63 -16.33
N ASP A 21 -8.04 -20.06 -17.27
CA ASP A 21 -7.74 -20.13 -18.69
C ASP A 21 -6.37 -19.51 -19.02
N LEU A 22 -5.98 -18.41 -18.36
CA LEU A 22 -4.65 -17.83 -18.50
C LEU A 22 -3.56 -18.77 -17.94
N HIS A 23 -3.79 -19.36 -16.76
CA HIS A 23 -2.84 -20.33 -16.20
C HIS A 23 -2.61 -21.51 -17.15
N ASP A 24 -3.69 -22.03 -17.74
CA ASP A 24 -3.64 -23.24 -18.55
C ASP A 24 -3.20 -22.96 -20.00
N SER A 25 -3.58 -21.81 -20.58
CA SER A 25 -3.25 -21.46 -21.97
C SER A 25 -1.91 -20.72 -22.15
N THR A 26 -1.38 -20.06 -21.12
CA THR A 26 -0.18 -19.20 -21.26
C THR A 26 0.93 -19.51 -20.27
N ILE A 27 0.63 -19.76 -18.98
CA ILE A 27 1.68 -20.05 -17.97
C ILE A 27 2.27 -21.45 -18.15
N GLN A 28 1.43 -22.48 -18.27
CA GLN A 28 1.90 -23.87 -18.42
C GLN A 28 2.80 -24.10 -19.64
N PRO A 29 2.47 -23.61 -20.86
CA PRO A 29 3.37 -23.71 -22.01
C PRO A 29 4.72 -23.04 -21.78
N TYR A 30 4.77 -21.88 -21.11
CA TYR A 30 6.00 -21.17 -20.80
C TYR A 30 6.87 -21.89 -19.76
N ILE A 31 6.25 -22.55 -18.77
CA ILE A 31 6.95 -23.45 -17.84
C ILE A 31 7.62 -24.58 -18.63
N GLY A 32 6.89 -25.18 -19.58
CA GLY A 32 7.42 -26.22 -20.48
C GLY A 32 8.61 -25.72 -21.32
N LEU A 33 8.50 -24.52 -21.89
CA LEU A 33 9.59 -23.88 -22.64
C LEU A 33 10.84 -23.69 -21.77
N ARG A 34 10.69 -23.15 -20.56
CA ARG A 34 11.81 -22.98 -19.63
C ARG A 34 12.49 -24.32 -19.30
N HIS A 35 11.71 -25.37 -19.08
CA HIS A 35 12.25 -26.70 -18.82
C HIS A 35 13.01 -27.27 -20.02
N ALA A 36 12.53 -27.06 -21.25
CA ALA A 36 13.25 -27.46 -22.46
C ALA A 36 14.59 -26.73 -22.60
N VAL A 37 14.62 -25.41 -22.36
CA VAL A 37 15.87 -24.62 -22.38
C VAL A 37 16.84 -25.08 -21.29
N ALA A 38 16.33 -25.38 -20.09
CA ALA A 38 17.16 -25.87 -18.97
C ALA A 38 17.74 -27.25 -19.26
N ALA A 39 16.97 -28.13 -19.89
CA ALA A 39 17.43 -29.46 -20.29
C ALA A 39 18.54 -29.36 -21.35
N ILE A 40 18.40 -28.47 -22.34
CA ILE A 40 19.45 -28.20 -23.34
C ILE A 40 20.70 -27.64 -22.65
N ARG A 41 20.54 -26.70 -21.70
CA ARG A 41 21.64 -26.12 -20.93
C ARG A 41 22.38 -27.17 -20.10
N SER A 42 21.67 -28.11 -19.49
CA SER A 42 22.25 -29.16 -18.65
C SER A 42 23.05 -30.22 -19.43
N GLN A 43 22.76 -30.37 -20.73
CA GLN A 43 23.49 -31.24 -21.64
C GLN A 43 24.71 -30.55 -22.27
N ALA A 44 24.81 -29.23 -22.13
CA ALA A 44 25.93 -28.45 -22.62
C ALA A 44 27.03 -28.36 -21.56
N ASP A 45 28.23 -28.84 -21.89
CA ASP A 45 29.42 -28.70 -21.04
C ASP A 45 29.71 -27.23 -20.71
N ALA A 46 30.42 -27.00 -19.60
CA ALA A 46 30.76 -25.65 -19.12
C ALA A 46 31.57 -24.81 -20.13
N SER A 47 32.29 -25.46 -21.05
CA SER A 47 33.06 -24.82 -22.13
C SER A 47 32.23 -24.57 -23.40
N ASN A 48 30.96 -24.96 -23.44
CA ASN A 48 30.13 -24.79 -24.63
C ASN A 48 29.88 -23.29 -24.88
N PRO A 49 30.23 -22.76 -26.06
CA PRO A 49 30.13 -21.33 -26.36
C PRO A 49 28.69 -20.79 -26.33
N VAL A 50 27.68 -21.66 -26.41
CA VAL A 50 26.25 -21.30 -26.37
C VAL A 50 25.71 -21.21 -24.93
N GLY A 51 26.47 -21.69 -23.93
CA GLY A 51 26.07 -21.69 -22.52
C GLY A 51 25.55 -20.35 -21.99
N PRO A 52 26.30 -19.22 -22.19
CA PRO A 52 25.84 -17.90 -21.74
C PRO A 52 24.52 -17.44 -22.37
N GLU A 53 24.26 -17.79 -23.63
CA GLU A 53 23.01 -17.41 -24.32
C GLU A 53 21.83 -18.23 -23.78
N LEU A 54 22.03 -19.52 -23.48
CA LEU A 54 21.03 -20.34 -22.82
C LEU A 54 20.72 -19.85 -21.39
N ASP A 55 21.73 -19.42 -20.65
CA ASP A 55 21.56 -18.82 -19.31
C ASP A 55 20.73 -17.51 -19.40
N ARG A 56 20.97 -16.70 -20.44
CA ARG A 56 20.16 -15.50 -20.73
C ARG A 56 18.71 -15.84 -21.07
N LEU A 57 18.48 -16.85 -21.90
CA LEU A 57 17.13 -17.33 -22.24
C LEU A 57 16.38 -17.88 -21.02
N LEU A 58 17.09 -18.55 -20.11
CA LEU A 58 16.51 -19.02 -18.84
C LEU A 58 16.11 -17.87 -17.91
N ALA A 59 16.92 -16.82 -17.84
CA ALA A 59 16.59 -15.60 -17.09
C ALA A 59 15.33 -14.94 -17.68
N MET A 60 15.30 -14.72 -18.99
CA MET A 60 14.14 -14.14 -19.69
C MET A 60 12.86 -14.97 -19.49
N CYS A 61 12.95 -16.30 -19.56
CA CYS A 61 11.80 -17.17 -19.30
C CYS A 61 11.31 -17.06 -17.84
N SER A 62 12.21 -16.85 -16.89
CA SER A 62 11.86 -16.72 -15.48
C SER A 62 11.17 -15.38 -15.21
N ASP A 63 11.68 -14.29 -15.78
CA ASP A 63 11.09 -12.94 -15.66
C ASP A 63 9.65 -12.93 -16.21
N VAL A 64 9.45 -13.47 -17.42
CA VAL A 64 8.12 -13.54 -18.05
C VAL A 64 7.16 -14.42 -17.24
N LEU A 65 7.64 -15.54 -16.69
CA LEU A 65 6.82 -16.40 -15.84
C LEU A 65 6.39 -15.71 -14.55
N ASP A 66 7.28 -14.92 -13.94
CA ASP A 66 6.97 -14.18 -12.73
C ASP A 66 6.00 -13.03 -13.01
N ASP A 67 6.15 -12.32 -14.13
CA ASP A 67 5.19 -11.31 -14.59
C ASP A 67 3.80 -11.92 -14.87
N MET A 68 3.75 -13.06 -15.56
CA MET A 68 2.51 -13.77 -15.84
C MET A 68 1.84 -14.28 -14.56
N ARG A 69 2.60 -14.80 -13.59
CA ARG A 69 2.08 -15.20 -12.27
C ARG A 69 1.54 -14.01 -11.50
N GLN A 70 2.25 -12.88 -11.49
CA GLN A 70 1.76 -11.65 -10.88
C GLN A 70 0.49 -11.15 -11.57
N PHE A 71 0.41 -11.21 -12.90
CA PHE A 71 -0.78 -10.83 -13.65
C PHE A 71 -1.97 -11.77 -13.35
N ALA A 72 -1.76 -13.08 -13.39
CA ALA A 72 -2.78 -14.09 -13.06
C ALA A 72 -3.26 -13.98 -11.61
N GLN A 73 -2.36 -13.66 -10.68
CA GLN A 73 -2.70 -13.48 -9.27
C GLN A 73 -3.50 -12.19 -9.04
N ARG A 74 -3.13 -11.08 -9.71
CA ARG A 74 -3.93 -9.84 -9.74
C ARG A 74 -5.33 -10.10 -10.28
N PHE A 75 -5.44 -10.91 -11.33
CA PHE A 75 -6.72 -11.21 -12.00
C PHE A 75 -7.61 -12.17 -11.19
N ARG A 76 -7.03 -13.25 -10.63
CA ARG A 76 -7.74 -14.29 -9.84
C ARG A 76 -8.37 -13.76 -8.55
N ASN A 77 -7.76 -12.75 -7.95
CA ASN A 77 -8.16 -12.30 -6.61
C ASN A 77 -9.43 -11.44 -6.61
N GLY A 78 -9.90 -10.93 -7.76
CA GLY A 78 -11.28 -10.43 -7.96
C GLY A 78 -11.83 -9.29 -7.07
N ARG A 79 -11.16 -8.89 -5.97
CA ARG A 79 -11.47 -7.76 -5.08
C ARG A 79 -10.42 -7.62 -3.97
N GLN A 80 -9.52 -6.66 -4.14
CA GLN A 80 -9.04 -5.67 -3.18
C GLN A 80 -7.80 -5.09 -3.86
N GLU A 81 -8.02 -4.10 -4.73
CA GLU A 81 -7.02 -3.05 -4.80
C GLU A 81 -6.75 -2.62 -3.36
N GLU A 82 -5.48 -2.52 -3.00
CA GLU A 82 -5.11 -1.60 -1.93
C GLU A 82 -5.93 -0.32 -2.17
N PRO A 83 -6.82 0.11 -1.23
CA PRO A 83 -7.74 1.20 -1.47
C PRO A 83 -7.01 2.37 -2.13
N GLU A 84 -7.61 3.04 -3.12
CA GLU A 84 -6.94 4.12 -3.88
C GLU A 84 -6.29 5.16 -2.96
N LEU A 85 -6.91 5.40 -1.79
CA LEU A 85 -6.35 6.19 -0.71
C LEU A 85 -4.96 5.72 -0.25
N LEU A 86 -4.78 4.44 0.03
CA LEU A 86 -3.51 3.89 0.51
C LEU A 86 -2.43 3.97 -0.57
N ILE A 87 -2.78 3.75 -1.85
CA ILE A 87 -1.89 3.98 -2.99
C ILE A 87 -1.46 5.45 -3.07
N ALA A 88 -2.42 6.38 -2.97
CA ALA A 88 -2.17 7.81 -3.01
C ALA A 88 -1.29 8.26 -1.82
N LEU A 89 -1.58 7.77 -0.62
CA LEU A 89 -0.81 8.06 0.59
C LEU A 89 0.64 7.56 0.45
N ARG A 90 0.87 6.32 0.02
CA ARG A 90 2.24 5.82 -0.21
C ARG A 90 3.01 6.69 -1.21
N ARG A 91 2.35 7.11 -2.31
CA ARG A 91 2.97 8.03 -3.28
C ARG A 91 3.35 9.36 -2.63
N GLN A 92 2.45 9.93 -1.82
CA GLN A 92 2.69 11.19 -1.11
C GLN A 92 3.82 11.06 -0.09
N LEU A 93 3.86 9.98 0.71
CA LEU A 93 4.89 9.75 1.72
C LEU A 93 6.27 9.51 1.08
N ASN A 94 6.33 8.84 -0.07
CA ASN A 94 7.56 8.70 -0.84
C ASN A 94 8.08 10.06 -1.35
N GLN A 95 7.19 10.97 -1.74
CA GLN A 95 7.58 12.34 -2.10
C GLN A 95 8.12 13.11 -0.88
N VAL A 96 7.47 12.96 0.29
CA VAL A 96 7.95 13.56 1.54
C VAL A 96 9.38 13.08 1.85
N HIS A 97 9.65 11.79 1.72
CA HIS A 97 11.01 11.26 1.89
C HIS A 97 12.00 11.92 0.91
N ALA A 98 11.65 12.00 -0.38
CA ALA A 98 12.53 12.59 -1.40
C ALA A 98 12.84 14.09 -1.17
N PHE A 99 11.88 14.88 -0.67
CA PHE A 99 12.04 16.32 -0.48
C PHE A 99 12.58 16.72 0.90
N TYR A 100 12.17 16.03 1.95
CA TYR A 100 12.47 16.41 3.34
C TYR A 100 13.42 15.45 4.06
N ASN A 101 13.74 14.30 3.46
CA ASN A 101 14.53 13.23 4.08
C ASN A 101 13.94 12.83 5.45
N VAL A 102 12.63 12.57 5.45
CA VAL A 102 11.85 12.05 6.57
C VAL A 102 11.22 10.74 6.10
N ASP A 103 11.53 9.64 6.77
CA ASP A 103 10.93 8.33 6.49
C ASP A 103 9.58 8.22 7.20
N VAL A 104 8.52 7.86 6.48
CA VAL A 104 7.17 7.80 7.05
C VAL A 104 6.58 6.42 6.82
N GLN A 105 6.44 5.66 7.91
CA GLN A 105 5.83 4.33 7.87
C GLN A 105 4.30 4.44 7.85
N LEU A 106 3.65 3.83 6.86
CA LEU A 106 2.20 3.71 6.79
C LEU A 106 1.74 2.32 7.28
N VAL A 107 0.94 2.28 8.34
CA VAL A 107 0.34 1.08 8.91
C VAL A 107 -1.18 1.17 8.75
N ALA A 108 -1.76 0.31 7.92
CA ALA A 108 -3.18 0.38 7.56
C ALA A 108 -3.87 -1.00 7.49
N ALA A 109 -3.36 -1.99 8.24
CA ALA A 109 -3.82 -3.37 8.17
C ALA A 109 -5.31 -3.54 8.53
N ASP A 110 -5.82 -2.72 9.46
CA ASP A 110 -7.19 -2.79 9.97
C ASP A 110 -8.03 -1.57 9.56
N ALA A 111 -7.67 -0.90 8.46
CA ALA A 111 -8.40 0.26 7.98
C ALA A 111 -9.80 -0.15 7.46
N PRO A 112 -10.88 0.44 7.98
CA PRO A 112 -12.24 0.13 7.52
C PRO A 112 -12.48 0.67 6.10
N PRO A 113 -13.40 0.06 5.32
CA PRO A 113 -13.82 0.65 4.05
C PRO A 113 -14.50 2.00 4.29
N ILE A 114 -14.10 3.00 3.51
CA ILE A 114 -14.66 4.35 3.58
C ILE A 114 -15.06 4.81 2.17
N HIS A 115 -16.03 5.72 2.10
CA HIS A 115 -16.49 6.30 0.85
C HIS A 115 -15.53 7.38 0.33
N ASP A 116 -15.56 7.68 -0.96
CA ASP A 116 -14.57 8.53 -1.66
C ASP A 116 -14.40 9.92 -1.03
N ARG A 117 -15.49 10.54 -0.56
CA ARG A 117 -15.44 11.84 0.11
C ARG A 117 -14.65 11.77 1.42
N MET A 118 -14.86 10.75 2.24
CA MET A 118 -14.07 10.53 3.45
C MET A 118 -12.61 10.26 3.09
N ALA A 119 -12.35 9.44 2.06
CA ALA A 119 -10.99 9.15 1.61
C ALA A 119 -10.22 10.42 1.20
N ALA A 120 -10.86 11.33 0.46
CA ALA A 120 -10.26 12.61 0.07
C ALA A 120 -9.88 13.49 1.28
N GLU A 121 -10.74 13.55 2.30
CA GLU A 121 -10.44 14.31 3.52
C GLU A 121 -9.33 13.64 4.36
N VAL A 122 -9.35 12.31 4.49
CA VAL A 122 -8.29 11.55 5.16
C VAL A 122 -6.94 11.79 4.49
N PHE A 123 -6.89 11.81 3.16
CA PHE A 123 -5.68 12.13 2.41
C PHE A 123 -5.14 13.54 2.76
N GLN A 124 -6.02 14.55 2.80
CA GLN A 124 -5.63 15.92 3.16
C GLN A 124 -5.17 16.03 4.61
N ILE A 125 -5.88 15.38 5.54
CA ILE A 125 -5.53 15.33 6.97
C ILE A 125 -4.12 14.75 7.17
N ILE A 126 -3.83 13.60 6.55
CA ILE A 126 -2.53 12.94 6.68
C ILE A 126 -1.43 13.78 6.03
N THR A 127 -1.69 14.31 4.82
CA THR A 127 -0.72 15.16 4.11
C THR A 127 -0.34 16.38 4.94
N GLU A 128 -1.32 17.07 5.51
CA GLU A 128 -1.08 18.24 6.36
C GLU A 128 -0.37 17.87 7.67
N GLY A 129 -0.76 16.76 8.31
CA GLY A 129 -0.10 16.28 9.53
C GLY A 129 1.37 15.95 9.31
N VAL A 130 1.70 15.25 8.22
CA VAL A 130 3.09 14.94 7.85
C VAL A 130 3.85 16.21 7.46
N ASN A 131 3.23 17.13 6.73
CA ASN A 131 3.87 18.42 6.40
C ASN A 131 4.20 19.24 7.66
N ASN A 132 3.34 19.21 8.68
CA ASN A 132 3.63 19.87 9.95
C ASN A 132 4.86 19.26 10.65
N ILE A 133 5.02 17.94 10.60
CA ILE A 133 6.23 17.26 11.09
C ILE A 133 7.46 17.79 10.35
N CYS A 134 7.42 17.81 9.01
CA CYS A 134 8.53 18.29 8.18
C CYS A 134 8.90 19.76 8.43
N LYS A 135 7.93 20.62 8.74
CA LYS A 135 8.14 22.07 8.92
C LYS A 135 8.53 22.47 10.34
N HIS A 136 8.02 21.75 11.34
CA HIS A 136 8.06 22.22 12.73
C HIS A 136 8.86 21.32 13.67
N THR A 137 9.37 20.18 13.19
CA THR A 137 10.14 19.24 14.01
C THR A 137 11.49 18.90 13.35
N ARG A 138 12.41 18.33 14.14
CA ARG A 138 13.66 17.72 13.62
C ARG A 138 13.56 16.21 13.41
N ALA A 139 12.35 15.65 13.44
CA ALA A 139 12.13 14.23 13.26
C ALA A 139 12.64 13.75 11.89
N ARG A 140 13.29 12.59 11.87
CA ARG A 140 13.72 11.89 10.65
C ARG A 140 12.88 10.67 10.32
N TYR A 141 12.01 10.30 11.25
CA TYR A 141 11.06 9.21 11.10
C TYR A 141 9.71 9.64 11.68
N ALA A 142 8.63 9.13 11.09
CA ALA A 142 7.27 9.30 11.56
C ALA A 142 6.43 8.06 11.22
N THR A 143 5.30 7.91 11.88
CA THR A 143 4.36 6.80 11.64
C THR A 143 2.97 7.34 11.40
N VAL A 144 2.32 6.88 10.34
CA VAL A 144 0.90 7.09 10.06
C VAL A 144 0.17 5.77 10.26
N THR A 145 -0.85 5.77 11.08
CA THR A 145 -1.70 4.62 11.37
C THR A 145 -3.14 4.89 10.92
N LEU A 146 -3.74 3.92 10.25
CA LEU A 146 -5.14 3.89 9.86
C LEU A 146 -5.75 2.58 10.37
N GLY A 147 -6.84 2.68 11.12
CA GLY A 147 -7.51 1.51 11.69
C GLY A 147 -8.95 1.81 12.07
N GLN A 148 -9.59 0.85 12.73
CA GLN A 148 -10.92 1.01 13.29
C GLN A 148 -10.85 0.85 14.81
N GLU A 149 -11.44 1.80 15.54
CA GLU A 149 -11.56 1.77 17.00
C GLU A 149 -13.00 2.15 17.37
N GLU A 150 -13.68 1.32 18.17
CA GLU A 150 -15.05 1.60 18.66
C GLU A 150 -16.07 1.93 17.54
N GLY A 151 -15.91 1.35 16.35
CA GLY A 151 -16.80 1.62 15.21
C GLY A 151 -16.51 2.93 14.47
N GLN A 152 -15.42 3.61 14.80
CA GLN A 152 -14.96 4.84 14.14
C GLN A 152 -13.66 4.58 13.37
N LEU A 153 -13.42 5.36 12.32
CA LEU A 153 -12.12 5.41 11.66
C LEU A 153 -11.13 6.10 12.60
N ALA A 154 -10.09 5.37 13.01
CA ALA A 154 -9.00 5.88 13.83
C ALA A 154 -7.80 6.22 12.94
N ILE A 155 -7.28 7.44 13.09
CA ILE A 155 -6.11 7.95 12.38
C ILE A 155 -5.09 8.41 13.43
N GLY A 156 -3.86 7.92 13.35
CA GLY A 156 -2.77 8.37 14.21
C GLY A 156 -1.58 8.84 13.40
N ILE A 157 -1.01 9.98 13.75
CA ILE A 157 0.24 10.49 13.16
C ILE A 157 1.22 10.75 14.31
N ALA A 158 2.33 10.00 14.32
CA ALA A 158 3.30 10.02 15.41
C ALA A 158 4.69 10.44 14.91
N ASN A 159 5.40 11.22 15.73
CA ASN A 159 6.80 11.55 15.52
C ASN A 159 7.55 11.65 16.86
N PRO A 160 8.87 11.50 16.87
CA PRO A 160 9.70 11.73 18.07
C PRO A 160 9.53 13.14 18.60
N ARG A 161 9.44 13.23 19.92
CA ARG A 161 9.42 14.49 20.66
C ARG A 161 10.84 14.94 20.94
N GLU A 162 11.08 16.24 20.81
CA GLU A 162 12.35 16.81 21.24
C GLU A 162 12.39 16.91 22.78
N ALA A 163 13.36 16.24 23.41
CA ALA A 163 13.51 16.19 24.88
C ALA A 163 13.66 17.57 25.56
N ARG A 164 14.04 18.62 24.81
CA ARG A 164 14.30 19.96 25.34
C ARG A 164 13.09 20.90 25.38
N HIS A 165 11.93 20.48 24.88
CA HIS A 165 10.74 21.32 24.86
C HIS A 165 9.61 20.63 25.62
N THR A 166 9.10 21.29 26.67
CA THR A 166 7.75 21.03 27.16
C THR A 166 6.81 21.44 26.02
N PRO A 167 6.07 20.51 25.40
CA PRO A 167 5.22 20.88 24.28
C PRO A 167 4.19 21.87 24.79
N LEU A 168 4.15 23.08 24.22
CA LEU A 168 2.99 23.93 24.39
C LEU A 168 1.77 23.18 23.82
N PRO A 169 0.58 23.29 24.41
CA PRO A 169 -0.63 22.75 23.81
C PRO A 169 -0.76 23.33 22.40
N PHE A 170 -0.58 22.48 21.41
CA PHE A 170 -0.72 22.84 20.00
C PHE A 170 -1.86 22.02 19.43
N VAL A 171 -2.78 22.69 18.76
CA VAL A 171 -3.84 22.05 18.00
C VAL A 171 -3.70 22.56 16.57
N PRO A 172 -3.39 21.68 15.59
CA PRO A 172 -3.28 22.08 14.21
C PRO A 172 -4.66 22.54 13.71
N LYS A 173 -4.83 23.86 13.58
CA LYS A 173 -6.13 24.49 13.32
C LYS A 173 -6.82 23.95 12.07
N SER A 174 -6.08 23.84 10.95
CA SER A 174 -6.60 23.32 9.67
C SER A 174 -7.08 21.87 9.75
N ILE A 175 -6.33 21.01 10.45
CA ILE A 175 -6.70 19.60 10.64
C ILE A 175 -7.89 19.50 11.59
N SER A 176 -7.88 20.26 12.70
CA SER A 176 -8.96 20.29 13.67
C SER A 176 -10.29 20.72 13.04
N GLU A 177 -10.28 21.78 12.23
CA GLU A 177 -11.47 22.25 11.50
C GLU A 177 -12.03 21.17 10.55
N ARG A 178 -11.17 20.45 9.80
CA ARG A 178 -11.61 19.35 8.92
C ARG A 178 -12.20 18.17 9.71
N VAL A 179 -11.52 17.74 10.76
CA VAL A 179 -11.98 16.64 11.62
C VAL A 179 -13.33 16.98 12.24
N GLN A 180 -13.49 18.20 12.75
CA GLN A 180 -14.77 18.68 13.29
C GLN A 180 -15.87 18.76 12.22
N ALA A 181 -15.55 19.22 11.00
CA ALA A 181 -16.51 19.27 9.89
C ALA A 181 -17.05 17.88 9.48
N LEU A 182 -16.28 16.82 9.77
CA LEU A 182 -16.68 15.43 9.58
C LEU A 182 -17.37 14.82 10.81
N GLY A 183 -17.63 15.60 11.85
CA GLY A 183 -18.23 15.13 13.11
C GLY A 183 -17.28 14.29 13.96
N GLY A 184 -15.97 14.39 13.71
CA GLY A 184 -14.94 13.67 14.43
C GLY A 184 -14.33 14.43 15.60
N SER A 185 -13.33 13.82 16.23
CA SER A 185 -12.56 14.38 17.33
C SER A 185 -11.06 14.26 17.08
N LEU A 186 -10.28 15.22 17.61
CA LEU A 186 -8.83 15.25 17.51
C LEU A 186 -8.22 15.50 18.89
N SER A 187 -7.16 14.76 19.22
CA SER A 187 -6.31 14.99 20.39
C SER A 187 -4.83 15.02 19.98
N VAL A 188 -4.05 15.77 20.75
CA VAL A 188 -2.58 15.76 20.67
C VAL A 188 -2.07 15.25 22.01
N GLU A 189 -1.36 14.13 21.97
CA GLU A 189 -0.89 13.41 23.14
C GLU A 189 0.63 13.34 23.14
N ALA A 190 1.22 13.48 24.32
CA ALA A 190 2.63 13.13 24.54
C ALA A 190 2.69 11.65 24.95
N ALA A 191 2.88 10.76 23.99
CA ALA A 191 2.96 9.33 24.20
C ALA A 191 4.42 8.93 24.46
N GLY A 192 4.86 9.00 25.73
CA GLY A 192 6.25 8.73 26.09
C GLY A 192 7.22 9.74 25.45
N GLU A 193 8.10 9.25 24.58
CA GLU A 193 9.05 10.07 23.82
C GLU A 193 8.50 10.53 22.46
N GLU A 194 7.21 10.32 22.18
CA GLU A 194 6.57 10.70 20.92
C GLU A 194 5.51 11.78 21.12
N THR A 195 5.25 12.52 20.05
CA THR A 195 4.04 13.35 19.89
C THR A 195 3.10 12.59 18.97
N LEU A 196 1.88 12.32 19.46
CA LEU A 196 0.84 11.60 18.72
C LEU A 196 -0.34 12.54 18.46
N LEU A 197 -0.65 12.76 17.19
CA LEU A 197 -1.89 13.35 16.74
C LEU A 197 -2.90 12.23 16.49
N ARG A 198 -3.90 12.08 17.35
CA ARG A 198 -4.94 11.06 17.24
C ARG A 198 -6.25 11.70 16.79
N MET A 199 -6.89 11.09 15.80
CA MET A 199 -8.16 11.54 15.24
C MET A 199 -9.11 10.36 15.13
N ARG A 200 -10.39 10.62 15.40
CA ARG A 200 -11.48 9.66 15.22
C ARG A 200 -12.57 10.28 14.36
N LEU A 201 -12.97 9.58 13.30
CA LEU A 201 -14.01 10.02 12.37
C LEU A 201 -15.15 8.99 12.36
N PRO A 202 -16.42 9.43 12.35
CA PRO A 202 -17.55 8.52 12.19
C PRO A 202 -17.50 7.84 10.82
N LEU A 203 -17.80 6.54 10.77
CA LEU A 203 -17.89 5.74 9.55
C LEU A 203 -19.25 5.84 8.88
#